data_AF-A0AAX0PVP1-F1
#
_entry.id   AF-A0AAX0PVP1-F1
#
_cell.length_a   1.000
_cell.length_b   1.000
_cell.length_c   1.000
_cell.angle_alpha   90.00
_cell.angle_beta   90.00
_cell.angle_gamma   90.00
#
_symmetry.space_group_name_H-M   'P 1'
#
loop_
_entity.id
_entity.type
_entity.pdbx_description
1 polymer ?
#
loop_
_entity_poly.entity_id
_entity_poly.type
_entity_poly.pdbx_seq_one_letter_code
_entity_poly.pdbx_strand_id
1 'polypeptide(L)' 'MKTKFKMPEVGDHIWLKRNIHVFECECLITKLEDEEYCVINLENGKGIRDENNDLICSDSIPELLGELQQYCLIYLMED' A
#
# COMPACT_ATOMS: atom_id res chain seq x y z
N MET A 1 -22.19 14.63 -5.59
CA MET A 1 -22.42 13.50 -4.66
C MET A 1 -21.19 13.41 -3.78
N LYS A 2 -21.32 13.32 -2.45
CA LYS A 2 -20.15 13.04 -1.60
C LYS A 2 -19.82 11.57 -1.80
N THR A 3 -18.78 11.26 -2.56
CA THR A 3 -18.19 9.92 -2.62
C THR A 3 -17.84 9.57 -1.18
N LYS A 4 -18.51 8.57 -0.59
CA LYS A 4 -18.11 8.06 0.72
C LYS A 4 -16.74 7.43 0.49
N PHE A 5 -15.73 7.87 1.24
CA PHE A 5 -14.43 7.21 1.24
C PHE A 5 -14.65 5.74 1.62
N LYS A 6 -14.41 4.83 0.68
CA LYS A 6 -14.38 3.39 0.94
C LYS A 6 -12.98 3.06 1.43
N MET A 7 -12.88 2.43 2.60
CA MET A 7 -11.60 1.86 3.03
C MET A 7 -11.25 0.74 2.05
N PRO A 8 -10.01 0.70 1.52
CA PRO A 8 -9.63 -0.40 0.65
C PRO A 8 -9.55 -1.72 1.45
N GLU A 9 -9.70 -2.82 0.74
CA GLU A 9 -9.76 -4.17 1.27
C GLU A 9 -8.64 -5.03 0.65
N VAL A 10 -8.45 -6.25 1.17
CA VAL A 10 -7.55 -7.22 0.53
C VAL A 10 -8.02 -7.50 -0.88
N GLY A 11 -7.10 -7.45 -1.84
CA GLY A 11 -7.41 -7.58 -3.26
C GLY A 11 -7.55 -6.24 -3.99
N ASP A 12 -7.70 -5.13 -3.28
CA ASP A 12 -7.77 -3.81 -3.91
C ASP A 12 -6.39 -3.36 -4.39
N HIS A 13 -6.39 -2.65 -5.52
CA HIS A 13 -5.20 -2.04 -6.08
C HIS A 13 -5.05 -0.60 -5.58
N ILE A 14 -3.82 -0.23 -5.25
CA ILE A 14 -3.46 1.13 -4.88
C ILE A 14 -2.25 1.58 -5.68
N TRP A 15 -2.18 2.88 -5.97
CA TRP A 15 -1.01 3.48 -6.59
C TRP A 15 -0.17 4.17 -5.52
N LEU A 16 1.11 3.79 -5.44
CA LEU A 16 2.07 4.43 -4.54
C LEU A 16 3.00 5.32 -5.34
N LYS A 17 3.15 6.58 -4.90
CA LYS A 17 4.07 7.55 -5.52
C LYS A 17 4.96 8.19 -4.45
N ARG A 18 6.28 8.06 -4.57
CA ARG A 18 7.22 8.76 -3.66
C ARG A 18 7.44 10.19 -4.13
N ASN A 19 7.48 11.14 -3.20
CA ASN A 19 7.67 12.57 -3.53
C ASN A 19 9.07 12.91 -4.04
N ILE A 20 10.08 12.11 -3.67
CA ILE A 20 11.50 12.48 -3.82
C ILE A 20 12.16 11.75 -5.00
N HIS A 21 11.55 10.69 -5.51
CA HIS A 21 12.07 9.86 -6.60
C HIS A 21 10.99 9.66 -7.65
N VAL A 22 11.38 9.40 -8.91
CA VAL A 22 10.48 8.92 -9.98
C VAL A 22 10.11 7.46 -9.70
N PHE A 23 9.62 7.19 -8.50
CA PHE A 23 9.12 5.92 -8.06
C PHE A 23 7.61 6.06 -7.95
N GLU A 24 6.94 5.43 -8.90
CA GLU A 24 5.51 5.25 -8.89
C GLU A 24 5.23 3.81 -9.29
N CYS A 25 4.34 3.14 -8.57
CA CYS A 25 4.04 1.75 -8.86
C CYS A 25 2.62 1.39 -8.44
N GLU A 26 2.03 0.49 -9.21
CA GLU A 26 0.78 -0.16 -8.86
C GLU A 26 1.07 -1.29 -7.87
N CYS A 27 0.29 -1.32 -6.79
CA CYS A 27 0.43 -2.29 -5.72
C CYS A 27 -0.90 -2.96 -5.41
N LEU A 28 -0.83 -4.21 -4.97
CA LEU A 28 -1.97 -4.98 -4.47
C LEU A 28 -1.92 -5.06 -2.95
N ILE A 29 -3.03 -4.74 -2.27
CA ILE A 29 -3.18 -5.01 -0.83
C ILE A 29 -3.38 -6.50 -0.63
N THR A 30 -2.55 -7.11 0.22
CA THR A 30 -2.61 -8.53 0.52
C THR A 30 -2.49 -8.80 2.02
N LYS A 31 -2.82 -10.03 2.42
CA LYS A 31 -2.66 -10.57 3.77
C LYS A 31 -1.56 -11.64 3.75
N LEU A 32 -0.62 -11.56 4.70
CA LEU A 32 0.43 -12.55 4.95
C LEU A 32 -0.11 -13.72 5.79
N GLU A 33 0.66 -14.80 5.88
CA GLU A 33 0.28 -15.99 6.65
C GLU A 33 0.11 -15.69 8.15
N ASP A 34 0.93 -14.77 8.70
CA ASP A 34 0.91 -14.35 10.11
C ASP A 34 -0.17 -13.29 10.42
N GLU A 35 -1.20 -13.22 9.59
CA GLU A 35 -2.33 -12.28 9.67
C GLU A 35 -2.05 -10.80 9.45
N GLU A 36 -0.80 -10.42 9.21
CA GLU A 36 -0.43 -9.04 8.87
C GLU A 36 -0.81 -8.67 7.42
N TYR A 37 -1.13 -7.40 7.19
CA TYR A 37 -1.40 -6.83 5.88
C TYR A 37 -0.16 -6.17 5.32
N CYS A 38 0.09 -6.33 4.02
CA CYS A 38 1.13 -5.58 3.31
C CYS A 38 0.69 -5.25 1.89
N VAL A 39 1.57 -4.60 1.13
CA VAL A 39 1.36 -4.28 -0.28
C VAL A 39 2.46 -4.88 -1.14
N ILE A 40 2.07 -5.46 -2.28
CA ILE A 40 2.98 -6.05 -3.25
C ILE A 40 3.00 -5.19 -4.50
N ASN A 41 4.19 -4.77 -4.94
CA ASN A 41 4.38 -4.12 -6.24
C ASN A 41 4.09 -5.13 -7.37
N LEU A 42 3.16 -4.79 -8.26
CA LEU A 42 2.70 -5.68 -9.31
C LEU A 42 3.70 -5.87 -10.46
N GLU A 43 4.63 -4.93 -10.66
CA GLU A 43 5.64 -5.02 -11.72
C GLU A 43 6.74 -6.05 -11.39
N ASN A 44 7.11 -6.17 -10.11
CA ASN A 44 8.24 -7.00 -9.68
C ASN A 44 7.89 -8.10 -8.66
N GLY A 45 6.65 -8.13 -8.17
CA GLY A 45 6.14 -9.13 -7.23
C GLY A 45 6.74 -9.03 -5.82
N LYS A 46 7.38 -7.90 -5.46
CA LYS A 46 8.01 -7.71 -4.15
C LYS A 46 7.18 -6.79 -3.27
N GLY A 47 7.22 -7.04 -1.98
CA GLY A 47 6.66 -6.16 -0.97
C GLY A 47 7.40 -4.81 -0.91
N ILE A 48 6.67 -3.77 -0.52
CA ILE A 48 7.24 -2.43 -0.32
C ILE A 48 8.01 -2.38 1.00
N ARG A 49 9.20 -1.80 0.96
CA ARG A 49 10.13 -1.73 2.09
C ARG A 49 10.40 -0.29 2.54
N ASP A 50 10.68 -0.16 3.83
CA ASP A 50 11.08 1.10 4.46
C ASP A 50 12.56 1.45 4.16
N GLU A 51 13.09 2.48 4.82
CA GLU A 51 14.48 2.91 4.68
C GLU A 51 15.52 1.95 5.31
N ASN A 52 15.10 1.14 6.28
CA ASN A 52 15.91 0.10 6.92
C ASN A 52 15.88 -1.22 6.14
N ASN A 53 15.16 -1.26 5.01
CA ASN A 53 14.94 -2.42 4.16
C ASN A 53 14.06 -3.49 4.84
N ASP A 54 13.25 -3.12 5.82
CA ASP A 54 12.22 -3.96 6.43
C ASP A 54 10.93 -3.90 5.60
N LEU A 55 10.18 -5.01 5.58
CA LEU A 55 8.89 -5.06 4.91
C LEU A 55 7.89 -4.18 5.65
N ILE A 56 7.17 -3.31 4.93
CA ILE A 56 6.09 -2.54 5.52
C ILE A 56 4.86 -3.43 5.60
N CYS A 57 4.51 -3.85 6.82
CA CYS A 57 3.32 -4.62 7.15
C CYS A 57 2.69 -4.13 8.46
N SER A 58 1.40 -4.42 8.68
CA SER A 58 0.68 -4.04 9.90
C SER A 58 -0.51 -4.95 10.18
N ASP A 59 -1.02 -4.95 11.42
CA ASP A 59 -2.16 -5.78 11.85
C ASP A 59 -3.50 -5.35 11.23
N SER A 60 -3.57 -4.16 10.63
CA SER A 60 -4.76 -3.66 9.98
C SER A 60 -4.45 -2.83 8.73
N ILE A 61 -5.38 -2.82 7.76
CA ILE A 61 -5.24 -1.99 6.55
C ILE A 61 -5.11 -0.49 6.88
N PRO A 62 -5.90 0.10 7.81
CA PRO A 62 -5.72 1.51 8.18
C PRO A 62 -4.31 1.83 8.71
N GLU A 63 -3.73 0.96 9.53
CA GLU A 63 -2.36 1.13 10.04
C GLU A 63 -1.34 0.99 8.91
N LEU A 64 -1.48 -0.03 8.06
CA LEU A 64 -0.63 -0.22 6.88
C LEU A 64 -0.61 1.02 5.98
N LEU A 65 -1.79 1.59 5.70
CA LEU A 65 -1.90 2.82 4.92
C LEU A 65 -1.23 4.01 5.63
N GLY A 66 -1.34 4.09 6.95
CA GLY A 66 -0.64 5.09 7.77
C GLY A 66 0.87 4.97 7.66
N GLU A 67 1.41 3.76 7.76
CA GLU A 67 2.84 3.48 7.61
C GLU A 67 3.33 3.83 6.20
N LEU A 68 2.61 3.39 5.16
CA LEU A 68 2.95 3.71 3.77
C LEU A 68 2.92 5.22 3.48
N GLN A 69 2.01 5.96 4.11
CA GLN A 69 1.89 7.42 3.95
C GLN A 69 3.10 8.20 4.46
N GLN A 70 3.91 7.62 5.36
CA GLN A 70 5.15 8.24 5.81
C GLN A 70 6.17 8.35 4.66
N TYR A 71 6.09 7.45 3.67
CA TYR A 71 7.06 7.33 2.59
C TYR A 71 6.50 7.74 1.22
N CYS A 72 5.19 7.52 0.99
CA CYS A 72 4.55 7.64 -0.32
C CYS A 72 3.21 8.40 -0.23
N LEU A 73 2.84 9.06 -1.31
CA LEU A 73 1.43 9.39 -1.55
C LEU A 73 0.71 8.12 -2.00
N ILE A 74 -0.48 7.91 -1.44
CA ILE A 74 -1.35 6.77 -1.75
C ILE A 74 -2.54 7.28 -2.54
N TYR A 75 -2.77 6.70 -3.72
CA TYR A 75 -3.98 6.93 -4.50
C TYR A 75 -4.77 5.62 -4.55
N LEU A 76 -6.03 5.69 -4.13
CA LEU A 76 -6.96 4.57 -4.27
C LEU A 76 -7.45 4.54 -5.72
N MET A 77 -7.42 3.37 -6.32
CA MET A 77 -8.02 3.17 -7.64
C MET A 77 -9.53 3.08 -7.45
N GLU A 78 -10.29 3.93 -8.15
CA GLU A 78 -11.75 3.79 -8.23
C GLU A 78 -12.06 2.69 -9.27
N ASP A 79 -12.97 1.76 -8.93
CA ASP A 79 -13.58 0.82 -9.88
C ASP A 79 -14.48 1.54 -10.91
#